data_AF-A0A7R9Z904-F1
#
_entry.id   AF-A0A7R9Z904-F1
#
_cell.length_a   1.000
_cell.length_b   1.000
_cell.length_c   1.000
_cell.angle_alpha   90.00
_cell.angle_beta   90.00
_cell.angle_gamma   90.00
#
_symmetry.space_group_name_H-M   'P 1'
#
loop_
_entity.id
_entity.type
_entity.pdbx_description
1 polymer ?
#
loop_
_entity_poly.entity_id
_entity_poly.type
_entity_poly.pdbx_seq_one_letter_code
_entity_poly.pdbx_strand_id
1 'polypeptide(L)'
;QQSDVCDAHSSCAAVVKPHQDEKEGGAPVNPLDQDAVTKEIVDEACSAGSIATQEGLSNCHQLCGPRMCCFVQLGQTSNCVDTKGKECMTYQACSVLADIDEDVKTVSEGENGVGLDVDVEDV
;
A
#
# COMPACT_ATOMS: atom_id res chain seq x y z
N GLN A 1 -5.68 -9.72 24.47
CA GLN A 1 -4.22 -9.50 24.33
C GLN A 1 -3.95 -8.52 23.19
N GLN A 2 -4.63 -7.36 23.20
CA GLN A 2 -4.37 -6.23 22.29
C GLN A 2 -3.70 -5.07 23.05
N SER A 3 -3.42 -5.24 24.35
CA SER A 3 -2.81 -4.25 25.24
C SER A 3 -1.33 -4.03 24.93
N ASP A 4 -0.55 -5.11 24.84
CA ASP A 4 0.91 -5.04 24.77
C ASP A 4 1.42 -4.46 23.43
N VAL A 5 0.63 -4.60 22.36
CA VAL A 5 0.92 -4.02 21.05
C VAL A 5 0.80 -2.50 21.09
N CYS A 6 -0.15 -1.95 21.87
CA CYS A 6 -0.34 -0.52 21.99
C CYS A 6 0.73 0.14 22.88
N ASP A 7 1.24 -0.58 23.88
CA ASP A 7 2.29 -0.07 24.78
C ASP A 7 3.65 0.07 24.07
N ALA A 8 4.00 -0.88 23.20
CA ALA A 8 5.25 -0.85 22.43
C ALA A 8 5.33 0.32 21.43
N HIS A 9 4.17 0.89 21.06
CA HIS A 9 4.05 1.97 20.09
C HIS A 9 3.49 3.26 20.71
N SER A 10 3.68 3.46 22.02
CA SER A 10 3.22 4.67 22.73
C SER A 10 3.74 5.97 22.11
N SER A 11 4.92 5.97 21.49
CA SER A 11 5.47 7.10 20.73
C SER A 11 4.71 7.41 19.43
N CYS A 12 4.01 6.43 18.86
CA CYS A 12 3.14 6.61 17.70
C CYS A 12 1.75 7.15 18.08
N ALA A 13 1.42 7.24 19.38
CA ALA A 13 0.12 7.72 19.84
C ALA A 13 -0.20 9.15 19.37
N ALA A 14 0.82 9.99 19.15
CA ALA A 14 0.64 11.33 18.58
C ALA A 14 0.29 11.32 17.08
N VAL A 15 0.57 10.22 16.37
CA VAL A 15 0.34 10.04 14.93
C VAL A 15 -0.92 9.20 14.67
N VAL A 16 -1.28 8.30 15.60
CA VAL A 16 -2.50 7.50 15.53
C VAL A 16 -3.70 8.38 15.85
N LYS A 17 -4.38 8.85 14.80
CA LYS A 17 -5.69 9.49 14.96
C LYS A 17 -6.72 8.43 15.30
N PRO A 18 -7.51 8.57 16.38
CA PRO A 18 -8.66 7.71 16.59
C PRO A 18 -9.62 7.90 15.41
N HIS A 19 -10.14 6.80 14.86
CA HIS A 19 -11.17 6.83 13.82
C HIS A 19 -12.43 7.45 14.42
N GLN A 20 -12.60 8.76 14.25
CA GLN A 20 -13.85 9.45 14.55
C GLN A 20 -14.55 9.66 13.21
N ASP A 21 -15.76 9.09 13.11
CA ASP A 21 -16.72 9.28 12.03
C ASP A 21 -16.81 10.74 11.57
N GLU A 22 -16.29 11.03 10.38
CA GLU A 22 -16.57 12.25 9.62
C GLU A 22 -17.16 11.84 8.27
N LYS A 23 -18.46 12.09 8.09
CA LYS A 23 -19.09 12.12 6.77
C LYS A 23 -18.57 13.33 6.01
N GLU A 24 -18.19 13.14 4.75
CA GLU A 24 -18.80 13.71 3.53
C GLU A 24 -17.88 13.44 2.32
N GLY A 25 -18.41 12.83 1.24
CA GLY A 25 -17.87 13.10 -0.10
C GLY A 25 -17.18 11.99 -0.89
N GLY A 26 -17.23 10.73 -0.45
CA GLY A 26 -16.79 9.54 -1.19
C GLY A 26 -17.21 8.35 -0.34
N ALA A 27 -17.83 7.32 -0.91
CA ALA A 27 -18.33 6.23 -0.08
C ALA A 27 -17.16 5.63 0.72
N PRO A 28 -17.16 5.71 2.07
CA PRO A 28 -16.16 5.00 2.83
C PRO A 28 -16.49 3.52 2.67
N VAL A 29 -15.71 2.79 1.87
CA VAL A 29 -15.69 1.33 1.95
C VAL A 29 -15.01 0.95 3.27
N ASN A 30 -15.70 1.21 4.38
CA ASN A 30 -15.28 0.77 5.68
C ASN A 30 -15.46 -0.77 5.72
N PRO A 31 -14.40 -1.59 5.73
CA PRO A 31 -14.52 -3.04 5.67
C PRO A 31 -15.01 -3.66 7.00
N LEU A 32 -15.49 -2.85 7.95
CA LEU A 32 -15.85 -3.30 9.29
C LEU A 32 -17.35 -3.48 9.55
N ASP A 33 -18.19 -3.46 8.52
CA ASP A 33 -19.52 -4.10 8.59
C ASP A 33 -19.56 -5.32 7.67
N GLN A 34 -18.92 -6.41 8.14
CA GLN A 34 -19.14 -7.82 7.81
C GLN A 34 -19.81 -8.18 6.46
N ASP A 35 -19.29 -7.67 5.34
CA ASP A 35 -19.57 -8.22 4.01
C ASP A 35 -18.23 -8.58 3.35
N ALA A 36 -18.14 -9.81 2.85
CA ALA A 36 -16.89 -10.39 2.40
C ALA A 36 -16.25 -9.53 1.31
N VAL A 37 -14.97 -9.15 1.44
CA VAL A 37 -14.25 -8.48 0.36
C VAL A 37 -14.31 -9.35 -0.90
N THR A 38 -15.05 -8.90 -1.90
CA THR A 38 -15.22 -9.57 -3.20
C THR A 38 -14.22 -9.04 -4.21
N LYS A 39 -14.07 -9.77 -5.32
CA LYS A 39 -13.20 -9.36 -6.42
C LYS A 39 -13.65 -8.01 -6.98
N GLU A 40 -14.96 -7.82 -7.16
CA GLU A 40 -15.53 -6.58 -7.67
C GLU A 40 -15.19 -5.36 -6.81
N ILE A 41 -15.20 -5.49 -5.47
CA ILE A 41 -14.83 -4.40 -4.56
C ILE A 41 -13.35 -4.03 -4.75
N VAL A 42 -12.48 -5.03 -4.87
CA VAL A 42 -11.04 -4.80 -5.05
C VAL A 42 -10.76 -4.21 -6.44
N ASP A 43 -11.43 -4.68 -7.49
CA ASP A 43 -11.30 -4.14 -8.86
C ASP A 43 -11.75 -2.67 -8.94
N GLU A 44 -12.84 -2.29 -8.27
CA GLU A 44 -13.32 -0.91 -8.28
C GLU A 44 -12.35 0.02 -7.56
N ALA A 45 -11.97 -0.34 -6.33
CA ALA A 45 -11.07 0.47 -5.52
C ALA A 45 -9.67 0.63 -6.15
N CYS A 46 -9.18 -0.40 -6.84
CA CYS A 46 -7.89 -0.39 -7.52
C CYS A 46 -8.00 -0.11 -9.02
N SER A 47 -9.14 0.38 -9.50
CA SER A 47 -9.30 0.78 -10.90
C SER A 47 -8.40 1.98 -11.23
N ALA A 48 -8.01 2.10 -12.50
CA ALA A 48 -7.15 3.20 -12.97
C ALA A 48 -7.70 4.60 -12.63
N GLY A 49 -9.03 4.76 -12.61
CA GLY A 49 -9.67 6.02 -12.23
C GLY A 49 -9.60 6.29 -10.73
N SER A 50 -9.77 5.25 -9.90
CA SER A 50 -9.73 5.36 -8.44
C SER A 50 -8.31 5.69 -7.97
N ILE A 51 -7.30 4.96 -8.45
CA ILE A 51 -5.89 5.17 -8.06
C ILE A 51 -5.27 6.45 -8.61
N ALA A 52 -5.93 7.15 -9.55
CA ALA A 52 -5.47 8.45 -10.04
C ALA A 52 -5.61 9.57 -8.99
N THR A 53 -6.33 9.30 -7.90
CA THR A 53 -6.49 10.22 -6.77
C THR A 53 -5.75 9.70 -5.55
N GLN A 54 -5.24 10.60 -4.71
CA GLN A 54 -4.57 10.22 -3.46
C GLN A 54 -5.48 9.38 -2.55
N GLU A 55 -6.77 9.72 -2.50
CA GLU A 55 -7.76 9.02 -1.68
C GLU A 55 -8.04 7.62 -2.22
N GLY A 56 -8.29 7.46 -3.52
CA GLY A 56 -8.54 6.14 -4.10
C GLY A 56 -7.29 5.25 -4.09
N LEU A 57 -6.10 5.81 -4.25
CA LEU A 57 -4.84 5.07 -4.05
C LEU A 57 -4.71 4.58 -2.60
N SER A 58 -4.99 5.46 -1.61
CA SER A 58 -5.01 5.08 -0.19
C SER A 58 -6.02 3.97 0.09
N ASN A 59 -7.22 4.04 -0.50
CA ASN A 59 -8.26 3.02 -0.34
C ASN A 59 -7.83 1.68 -0.94
N CYS A 60 -7.23 1.67 -2.14
CA CYS A 60 -6.65 0.49 -2.74
C CYS A 60 -5.55 -0.11 -1.84
N HIS A 61 -4.64 0.71 -1.31
CA HIS A 61 -3.61 0.23 -0.37
C HIS A 61 -4.21 -0.42 0.89
N GLN A 62 -5.24 0.19 1.49
CA GLN A 62 -5.87 -0.34 2.68
C GLN A 62 -6.54 -1.69 2.43
N LEU A 63 -7.24 -1.84 1.29
CA LEU A 63 -7.87 -3.11 0.91
C LEU A 63 -6.83 -4.19 0.60
N CYS A 64 -5.77 -3.84 -0.13
CA CYS A 64 -4.78 -4.79 -0.63
C CYS A 64 -3.73 -5.21 0.40
N GLY A 65 -3.47 -4.38 1.41
CA GLY A 65 -2.43 -4.60 2.43
C GLY A 65 -2.36 -6.02 3.00
N PRO A 66 -3.49 -6.63 3.45
CA PRO A 66 -3.50 -7.99 3.99
C PRO A 66 -3.09 -9.08 2.99
N ARG A 67 -3.12 -8.80 1.69
CA ARG A 67 -2.92 -9.75 0.59
C ARG A 67 -1.77 -9.41 -0.34
N MET A 68 -0.92 -8.46 0.05
CA MET A 68 0.31 -8.16 -0.71
C MET A 68 1.26 -9.35 -0.80
N CYS A 69 1.17 -10.35 0.10
CA CYS A 69 1.93 -11.60 -0.01
C CYS A 69 1.67 -12.42 -1.28
N CYS A 70 0.60 -12.10 -2.01
CA CYS A 70 0.27 -12.71 -3.30
C CYS A 70 1.13 -12.16 -4.45
N PHE A 71 1.73 -10.98 -4.28
CA PHE A 71 2.49 -10.26 -5.29
C PHE A 71 3.94 -10.14 -4.81
N VAL A 72 4.84 -10.78 -5.55
CA VAL A 72 6.23 -10.99 -5.13
C VAL A 72 7.12 -10.07 -5.96
N GLN A 73 7.84 -9.14 -5.32
CA GLN A 73 8.90 -8.40 -6.01
C GLN A 73 10.07 -9.29 -6.38
N LEU A 74 10.84 -8.84 -7.39
CA LEU A 74 12.11 -9.43 -7.76
C LEU A 74 13.03 -9.53 -6.52
N GLY A 75 13.50 -10.75 -6.22
CA GLY A 75 14.38 -11.03 -5.09
C GLY A 75 13.71 -11.69 -3.88
N GLN A 76 12.37 -11.72 -3.83
CA GLN A 76 11.64 -12.40 -2.77
C GLN A 76 11.42 -13.88 -3.14
N THR A 77 11.81 -14.80 -2.24
CA THR A 77 11.76 -16.26 -2.50
C THR A 77 10.50 -16.95 -1.97
N SER A 78 9.63 -16.22 -1.24
CA SER A 78 8.44 -16.77 -0.59
C SER A 78 7.20 -15.94 -0.87
N ASN A 79 6.07 -16.62 -1.04
CA ASN A 79 4.77 -16.01 -1.27
C ASN A 79 3.67 -16.85 -0.61
N CYS A 80 2.44 -16.32 -0.59
CA CYS A 80 1.31 -17.04 -0.03
C CYS A 80 0.42 -17.71 -1.10
N VAL A 81 0.78 -17.67 -2.38
CA VAL A 81 -0.04 -18.18 -3.49
C VAL A 81 -0.33 -19.67 -3.34
N ASP A 82 0.64 -20.48 -2.92
CA ASP A 82 0.47 -21.92 -2.73
C ASP A 82 -0.53 -22.28 -1.62
N THR A 83 -0.65 -21.43 -0.59
CA THR A 83 -1.50 -21.68 0.58
C THR A 83 -2.82 -20.89 0.55
N LYS A 84 -2.87 -19.79 -0.21
CA LYS A 84 -3.95 -18.80 -0.23
C LYS A 84 -4.43 -18.46 -1.65
N GLY A 85 -4.11 -19.29 -2.65
CA GLY A 85 -4.32 -18.98 -4.07
C GLY A 85 -5.73 -18.50 -4.44
N LYS A 86 -6.78 -19.09 -3.86
CA LYS A 86 -8.17 -18.63 -4.09
C LYS A 86 -8.40 -17.20 -3.65
N GLU A 87 -7.82 -16.83 -2.52
CA GLU A 87 -7.93 -15.48 -1.99
C GLU A 87 -7.02 -14.55 -2.79
N CYS A 88 -5.82 -14.99 -3.21
CA CYS A 88 -4.98 -14.21 -4.12
C CYS A 88 -5.68 -13.85 -5.44
N MET A 89 -6.54 -14.74 -5.98
CA MET A 89 -7.34 -14.43 -7.17
C MET A 89 -8.35 -13.31 -6.94
N THR A 90 -8.96 -13.23 -5.74
CA THR A 90 -9.88 -12.14 -5.38
C THR A 90 -9.16 -10.79 -5.38
N TYR A 91 -7.88 -10.77 -5.03
CA TYR A 91 -7.10 -9.54 -4.88
C TYR A 91 -6.25 -9.21 -6.11
N GLN A 92 -6.50 -9.84 -7.26
CA GLN A 92 -5.66 -9.68 -8.45
C GLN A 92 -5.42 -8.22 -8.87
N ALA A 93 -6.43 -7.34 -8.73
CA ALA A 93 -6.31 -5.93 -9.08
C ALA A 93 -5.29 -5.16 -8.21
N CYS A 94 -4.91 -5.71 -7.05
CA CYS A 94 -3.86 -5.17 -6.19
C CYS A 94 -2.45 -5.23 -6.80
N SER A 95 -2.24 -5.96 -7.91
CA SER A 95 -0.93 -6.02 -8.56
C SER A 95 -0.44 -4.64 -9.00
N VAL A 96 -1.36 -3.71 -9.27
CA VAL A 96 -1.04 -2.32 -9.61
C VAL A 96 -0.17 -1.63 -8.55
N LEU A 97 -0.25 -2.08 -7.30
CA LEU A 97 0.56 -1.57 -6.19
C LEU A 97 1.96 -2.20 -6.11
N ALA A 98 2.15 -3.36 -6.74
CA ALA A 98 3.45 -4.05 -6.80
C ALA A 98 4.29 -3.60 -8.02
N ASP A 99 3.66 -3.12 -9.10
CA ASP A 99 4.38 -2.68 -10.29
C ASP A 99 5.01 -1.28 -10.16
N ILE A 100 4.84 -0.58 -9.03
CA ILE A 100 5.28 0.82 -8.85
C ILE A 100 6.79 0.94 -8.52
N ASP A 101 7.47 -0.16 -8.19
CA ASP A 101 8.88 -0.14 -7.74
C ASP A 101 9.92 0.14 -8.86
N GLU A 102 9.54 0.16 -10.14
CA GLU A 102 10.48 0.43 -11.24
C GLU A 102 10.34 1.86 -11.85
N ASP A 103 9.32 2.64 -11.47
CA ASP A 103 9.09 4.01 -11.98
C ASP A 103 8.88 5.05 -10.87
N VAL A 104 9.45 4.87 -9.67
CA VAL A 104 9.76 6.03 -8.80
C VAL A 104 11.00 6.74 -9.34
N LYS A 105 10.91 7.21 -10.59
CA LYS A 105 11.75 8.29 -11.09
C LYS A 105 11.03 9.59 -10.80
N THR A 106 11.18 10.06 -9.57
CA THR A 106 11.23 11.49 -9.21
C THR A 106 10.14 12.38 -9.82
N VAL A 107 9.07 12.63 -9.08
CA VAL A 107 8.39 13.93 -9.14
C VAL A 107 8.59 14.64 -7.80
N SER A 108 9.74 15.31 -7.73
CA SER A 108 9.99 16.65 -7.19
C SER A 108 9.52 17.01 -5.78
N GLU A 109 10.48 17.14 -4.86
CA GLU A 109 10.78 18.42 -4.19
C GLU A 109 12.30 18.56 -4.16
N GLY A 110 12.82 19.58 -4.84
CA GLY A 110 14.25 19.81 -4.93
C GLY A 110 14.82 20.34 -3.63
N GLU A 111 16.00 19.86 -3.24
CA GLU A 111 17.01 20.64 -2.51
C GLU A 111 18.38 19.96 -2.67
N ASN A 112 19.32 20.72 -3.26
CA ASN A 112 20.78 20.56 -3.28
C ASN A 112 21.40 19.20 -3.63
N GLY A 113 21.88 19.12 -4.87
CA GLY A 113 22.88 18.13 -5.27
C GLY A 113 24.21 18.32 -4.53
N VAL A 114 24.75 17.23 -4.02
CA VAL A 114 26.19 17.03 -3.86
C VAL A 114 26.58 15.99 -4.88
N GLY A 115 27.22 16.46 -5.94
CA GLY A 115 27.99 15.58 -6.82
C GLY A 115 29.13 15.00 -6.01
N LEU A 116 29.30 13.69 -6.10
CA LEU A 116 30.54 13.04 -5.72
C LEU A 116 31.39 12.96 -6.99
N ASP A 117 32.16 14.00 -7.26
CA ASP A 117 33.31 13.95 -8.14
C ASP A 117 34.32 12.96 -7.55
N VAL A 118 34.50 11.82 -8.23
CA VAL A 118 35.66 10.96 -8.03
C VAL A 118 36.62 11.29 -9.16
N ASP A 119 37.61 12.12 -8.86
CA ASP A 119 38.75 12.34 -9.74
C ASP A 119 39.45 11.00 -10.00
N VAL A 120 39.43 10.55 -11.26
CA VAL A 120 40.33 9.50 -11.74
C VAL A 120 41.67 10.17 -12.04
N GLU A 121 42.63 10.01 -11.13
CA GLU A 121 44.04 10.26 -11.45
C GLU A 121 44.59 9.10 -12.30
N ASP A 122 45.16 9.51 -13.43
CA ASP A 122 45.86 8.77 -14.48
C ASP A 122 47.08 7.99 -13.91
N VAL A 123 47.18 6.69 -14.23
CA VAL A 123 48.40 5.86 -14.09
C VAL A 123 48.63 5.06 -15.35
#